data_AF-A0A2V5IVR1-F1
#
_entry.id   AF-A0A2V5IVR1-F1
#
_cell.length_a   1.000
_cell.length_b   1.000
_cell.length_c   1.000
_cell.angle_alpha   90.00
_cell.angle_beta   90.00
_cell.angle_gamma   90.00
#
_symmetry.space_group_name_H-M   'P 1'
#
loop_
_entity.id
_entity.type
_entity.pdbx_description
1 polymer ?
#
loop_
_entity_poly.entity_id
_entity_poly.type
_entity_poly.pdbx_seq_one_letter_code
_entity_poly.pdbx_strand_id
1 'polypeptide(L)'
;MEDPNPALPPIWPTQIPPTPKGKNKRQAPKSRTGCESCKKRRRRCDERKPGCYECQRRGQGEVDVPVSEVQGERLSLTGELEGDERGGAQEDPIDLDIGLLTGMEDVDGGDLADPLPALTPLVLHEALALPGLPTARIQTQIDDLEIPSFLVHLPALLVEYYFDYVCAMWSSFDSNLNPFRTNIARLWSQNAPIYYAIQSMAAASLAGDFPGMRAVGAQMQRRAIHALQEAMALSLTLTDENLFYGLLMVGSTTAWHNGGDLGLPYLQAARRFLVRQSRRERHASPTPSSHSEALTQQYPFFKQCLLYWNMLAAFVAQDISDVGVADSDSDSDHHLPIYVVNGQTLLHPWTGPLPTALQYFYQIARLIRSARHAPLLSMTTSPITQQPNPLHLPYNATIHPTPHTKAQTLETELLTFDVDGIGHHLPTGDTNTPANHFTILADAYRCVALLQIYHAFPAILVSRLQTQQHHNHDHPETNTNAPPFPFLTTLTLTPRQFRRHLALHIIALLETLPVTSGTRVMQPVLLAATAGSLVFSRGTPLGVAADAARLADLTRILPRPPLERVGDLVREVWRRADGGGEQEGEEEEAFWLDVMMERRLETIMG
;
A
#
# COMPACT_ATOMS: atom_id res chain seq x y z
N MET A 1 -45.09 19.17 37.76
CA MET A 1 -44.14 20.03 37.01
C MET A 1 -42.93 20.18 37.93
N GLU A 2 -42.13 19.13 38.01
CA GLU A 2 -41.14 18.89 39.06
C GLU A 2 -39.99 18.10 38.43
N ASP A 3 -38.75 18.54 38.64
CA ASP A 3 -37.55 17.91 38.09
C ASP A 3 -37.00 16.80 39.00
N PRO A 4 -36.61 15.63 38.47
CA PRO A 4 -35.79 14.66 39.18
C PRO A 4 -34.29 14.90 38.94
N ASN A 5 -33.61 15.33 40.01
CA ASN A 5 -32.16 15.43 40.20
C ASN A 5 -31.36 14.26 39.55
N PRO A 6 -30.23 14.51 38.83
CA PRO A 6 -29.44 13.46 38.20
C PRO A 6 -28.79 12.47 39.20
N ALA A 7 -28.80 11.19 38.82
CA ALA A 7 -28.19 10.12 39.61
C ALA A 7 -26.68 9.95 39.34
N LEU A 8 -25.93 9.60 40.38
CA LEU A 8 -24.49 9.33 40.34
C LEU A 8 -24.18 7.97 39.69
N PRO A 9 -23.01 7.81 39.01
CA PRO A 9 -22.57 6.52 38.48
C PRO A 9 -22.18 5.53 39.59
N PRO A 10 -22.31 4.21 39.36
CA PRO A 10 -22.04 3.19 40.37
C PRO A 10 -20.55 3.02 40.68
N ILE A 11 -20.23 2.91 41.97
CA ILE A 11 -18.88 2.58 42.46
C ILE A 11 -18.74 1.06 42.53
N TRP A 12 -17.72 0.49 41.88
CA TRP A 12 -17.32 -0.92 42.05
C TRP A 12 -15.87 -1.06 42.59
N PRO A 13 -15.57 -2.13 43.34
CA PRO A 13 -14.47 -2.11 44.30
C PRO A 13 -13.10 -2.45 43.73
N THR A 14 -12.11 -1.63 44.07
CA THR A 14 -10.69 -1.86 43.74
C THR A 14 -10.11 -3.02 44.57
N GLN A 15 -9.92 -4.19 43.98
CA GLN A 15 -9.13 -5.28 44.58
C GLN A 15 -7.83 -5.49 43.81
N ILE A 16 -6.73 -5.02 44.41
CA ILE A 16 -5.37 -5.17 43.87
C ILE A 16 -4.86 -6.57 44.25
N PRO A 17 -4.46 -7.44 43.29
CA PRO A 17 -3.88 -8.74 43.62
C PRO A 17 -2.50 -8.55 44.31
N PRO A 18 -2.20 -9.33 45.37
CA PRO A 18 -1.01 -9.09 46.20
C PRO A 18 0.29 -9.46 45.49
N THR A 19 1.34 -8.65 45.71
CA THR A 19 2.67 -8.88 45.13
C THR A 19 3.37 -10.11 45.74
N PRO A 20 3.88 -11.06 44.93
CA PRO A 20 4.61 -12.22 45.45
C PRO A 20 5.97 -11.78 46.00
N LYS A 21 6.15 -11.92 47.32
CA LYS A 21 7.42 -11.59 48.00
C LYS A 21 8.54 -12.55 47.55
N GLY A 22 9.74 -12.00 47.39
CA GLY A 22 10.79 -12.58 46.56
C GLY A 22 11.37 -13.93 47.02
N LYS A 23 11.92 -14.66 46.04
CA LYS A 23 12.78 -15.84 46.24
C LYS A 23 14.10 -15.66 45.46
N ASN A 24 15.20 -15.70 46.20
CA ASN A 24 16.60 -15.96 45.82
C ASN A 24 17.15 -15.43 44.47
N LYS A 25 18.20 -14.60 44.56
CA LYS A 25 19.06 -14.20 43.44
C LYS A 25 19.73 -15.42 42.76
N ARG A 26 19.10 -15.99 41.74
CA ARG A 26 19.83 -16.75 40.69
C ARG A 26 20.40 -15.78 39.67
N GLN A 27 21.61 -16.06 39.17
CA GLN A 27 22.32 -15.13 38.29
C GLN A 27 21.65 -15.10 36.91
N ALA A 28 21.08 -13.95 36.53
CA ALA A 28 20.52 -13.76 35.20
C ALA A 28 21.61 -13.84 34.11
N PRO A 29 21.31 -14.36 32.91
CA PRO A 29 22.30 -14.48 31.83
C PRO A 29 22.85 -13.12 31.40
N LYS A 30 24.16 -13.10 31.10
CA LYS A 30 24.89 -11.94 30.56
C LYS A 30 24.59 -11.87 29.05
N SER A 31 24.30 -10.69 28.49
CA SER A 31 24.15 -10.61 27.02
C SER A 31 25.50 -10.87 26.35
N ARG A 32 25.52 -11.75 25.34
CA ARG A 32 26.72 -12.05 24.53
C ARG A 32 27.10 -10.87 23.62
N THR A 33 26.13 -10.02 23.28
CA THR A 33 26.18 -9.00 22.24
C THR A 33 26.49 -7.59 22.75
N GLY A 34 26.53 -7.37 24.07
CA GLY A 34 26.83 -6.06 24.68
C GLY A 34 28.11 -5.38 24.17
N CYS A 35 28.15 -4.04 24.19
CA CYS A 35 29.37 -3.29 23.85
C CYS A 35 30.51 -3.58 24.85
N GLU A 36 31.76 -3.38 24.44
CA GLU A 36 32.93 -3.68 25.27
C GLU A 36 32.92 -2.96 26.62
N SER A 37 32.56 -1.67 26.63
CA SER A 37 32.47 -0.87 27.85
C SER A 37 31.46 -1.42 28.87
N CYS A 38 30.33 -1.98 28.42
CA CYS A 38 29.36 -2.64 29.29
C CYS A 38 29.79 -4.06 29.70
N LYS A 39 30.39 -4.83 28.78
CA LYS A 39 30.96 -6.16 29.05
C LYS A 39 32.08 -6.10 30.11
N LYS A 40 33.06 -5.22 29.92
CA LYS A 40 34.21 -4.98 30.82
C LYS A 40 33.75 -4.53 32.21
N ARG A 41 32.66 -3.74 32.28
CA ARG A 41 32.03 -3.29 33.53
C ARG A 41 30.98 -4.27 34.10
N ARG A 42 30.77 -5.45 33.46
CA ARG A 42 29.82 -6.52 33.82
C ARG A 42 28.38 -6.03 34.04
N ARG A 43 27.88 -5.16 33.15
CA ARG A 43 26.53 -4.56 33.21
C ARG A 43 25.69 -4.90 31.98
N ARG A 44 24.37 -4.82 32.11
CA ARG A 44 23.43 -5.00 31.00
C ARG A 44 23.67 -3.89 29.96
N CYS A 45 23.66 -4.26 28.70
CA CYS A 45 23.80 -3.37 27.56
C CYS A 45 22.47 -3.31 26.80
N ASP A 46 22.15 -2.14 26.26
CA ASP A 46 21.00 -1.88 25.38
C ASP A 46 21.37 -1.97 23.89
N GLU A 47 22.67 -2.13 23.60
CA GLU A 47 23.22 -2.60 22.31
C GLU A 47 22.99 -1.68 21.09
N ARG A 48 22.45 -0.48 21.33
CA ARG A 48 22.39 0.63 20.36
C ARG A 48 23.80 1.02 19.86
N LYS A 49 23.85 1.43 18.59
CA LYS A 49 25.00 2.02 17.90
C LYS A 49 24.68 3.49 17.54
N PRO A 50 25.67 4.39 17.39
CA PRO A 50 27.12 4.17 17.52
C PRO A 50 27.58 3.95 18.96
N GLY A 51 26.82 4.42 19.96
CA GLY A 51 27.06 4.16 21.37
C GLY A 51 25.80 3.67 22.08
N CYS A 52 25.93 2.69 22.97
CA CYS A 52 24.80 2.22 23.77
C CYS A 52 24.46 3.25 24.87
N TYR A 53 23.19 3.32 25.28
CA TYR A 53 22.65 4.32 26.18
C TYR A 53 23.46 4.48 27.48
N GLU A 54 23.87 3.40 28.14
CA GLU A 54 24.67 3.48 29.39
C GLU A 54 26.13 3.94 29.17
N CYS A 55 26.63 3.94 27.94
CA CYS A 55 27.92 4.52 27.56
C CYS A 55 27.77 5.96 27.03
N GLN A 56 26.72 6.24 26.26
CA GLN A 56 26.40 7.58 25.76
C GLN A 56 26.04 8.53 26.92
N ARG A 57 25.26 8.05 27.91
CA ARG A 57 24.98 8.73 29.20
C ARG A 57 26.23 8.97 30.06
N ARG A 58 27.39 8.45 29.63
CA ARG A 58 28.70 8.62 30.28
C ARG A 58 29.76 9.24 29.36
N GLY A 59 29.36 9.75 28.19
CA GLY A 59 30.22 10.55 27.30
C GLY A 59 31.37 9.77 26.63
N GLN A 60 31.12 8.55 26.13
CA GLN A 60 32.16 7.73 25.47
C GLN A 60 31.65 7.04 24.19
N GLY A 61 31.80 7.66 23.01
CA GLY A 61 31.58 7.02 21.70
C GLY A 61 31.63 7.98 20.51
N GLU A 62 32.60 7.78 19.60
CA GLU A 62 32.85 8.58 18.38
C GLU A 62 33.79 7.80 17.41
N VAL A 63 33.89 8.22 16.13
CA VAL A 63 34.88 7.79 15.09
C VAL A 63 34.73 6.34 14.53
N ASP A 64 34.84 6.01 13.23
CA ASP A 64 34.71 6.72 11.92
C ASP A 64 34.55 5.68 10.77
N VAL A 65 34.32 6.12 9.50
CA VAL A 65 34.23 5.26 8.28
C VAL A 65 34.86 5.93 7.03
N PRO A 66 35.68 5.20 6.25
CA PRO A 66 35.80 5.38 4.78
C PRO A 66 35.64 4.02 4.02
N VAL A 67 35.11 3.84 2.79
CA VAL A 67 34.92 4.64 1.54
C VAL A 67 36.07 4.54 0.51
N SER A 68 35.82 3.75 -0.55
CA SER A 68 36.50 3.72 -1.89
C SER A 68 35.96 2.51 -2.69
N GLU A 69 35.89 2.41 -4.02
CA GLU A 69 35.88 3.35 -5.17
C GLU A 69 35.33 2.59 -6.42
N VAL A 70 35.06 3.26 -7.55
CA VAL A 70 34.36 2.66 -8.72
C VAL A 70 35.22 2.60 -9.99
N GLN A 71 35.27 1.41 -10.62
CA GLN A 71 35.63 1.14 -12.02
C GLN A 71 34.97 -0.20 -12.43
N GLY A 72 34.43 -0.43 -13.64
CA GLY A 72 34.16 0.52 -14.73
C GLY A 72 34.54 -0.01 -16.11
N GLU A 73 33.77 -0.95 -16.68
CA GLU A 73 34.04 -1.47 -18.05
C GLU A 73 32.77 -1.82 -18.84
N ARG A 74 32.90 -1.99 -20.16
CA ARG A 74 31.82 -1.77 -21.16
C ARG A 74 31.99 -2.66 -22.40
N LEU A 75 30.99 -3.50 -22.71
CA LEU A 75 30.88 -4.25 -23.98
C LEU A 75 29.44 -4.26 -24.53
N SER A 76 29.26 -4.68 -25.78
CA SER A 76 28.16 -4.24 -26.66
C SER A 76 27.51 -5.32 -27.53
N LEU A 77 26.17 -5.22 -27.67
CA LEU A 77 25.33 -5.39 -28.88
C LEU A 77 25.59 -6.53 -29.90
N THR A 78 24.53 -7.25 -30.30
CA THR A 78 24.00 -7.35 -31.71
C THR A 78 22.79 -8.32 -31.81
N GLY A 79 21.96 -8.18 -32.87
CA GLY A 79 20.77 -9.02 -33.19
C GLY A 79 19.45 -8.45 -32.61
N GLU A 80 18.38 -8.05 -33.33
CA GLU A 80 17.78 -8.38 -34.65
C GLU A 80 17.02 -9.72 -34.73
N LEU A 81 15.81 -9.86 -35.31
CA LEU A 81 14.61 -8.98 -35.48
C LEU A 81 13.41 -9.84 -36.01
N GLU A 82 12.27 -9.22 -36.39
CA GLU A 82 11.03 -9.85 -37.00
C GLU A 82 10.21 -10.72 -36.01
N GLY A 83 8.90 -11.06 -36.13
CA GLY A 83 7.74 -10.80 -37.03
C GLY A 83 6.56 -11.68 -36.53
N ASP A 84 5.25 -11.58 -36.84
CA ASP A 84 4.37 -10.71 -37.65
C ASP A 84 2.91 -10.74 -37.04
N GLU A 85 1.85 -10.22 -37.69
CA GLU A 85 0.53 -9.91 -37.07
C GLU A 85 -0.70 -10.86 -37.36
N ARG A 86 -1.81 -10.60 -36.61
CA ARG A 86 -3.27 -10.90 -36.88
C ARG A 86 -3.76 -12.36 -36.68
N GLY A 87 -5.03 -12.62 -36.31
CA GLY A 87 -6.15 -11.75 -35.89
C GLY A 87 -7.55 -12.35 -36.19
N GLY A 88 -8.58 -12.11 -35.35
CA GLY A 88 -9.98 -12.53 -35.57
C GLY A 88 -10.79 -12.72 -34.27
N ALA A 89 -12.13 -12.60 -34.31
CA ALA A 89 -13.01 -12.60 -33.12
C ALA A 89 -14.41 -13.20 -33.39
N GLN A 90 -15.13 -13.67 -32.35
CA GLN A 90 -16.58 -13.94 -32.33
C GLN A 90 -17.11 -14.15 -30.89
N GLU A 91 -18.37 -13.79 -30.64
CA GLU A 91 -19.22 -14.02 -29.44
C GLU A 91 -20.05 -15.31 -29.61
N ASP A 92 -20.82 -15.89 -28.67
CA ASP A 92 -21.30 -15.67 -27.29
C ASP A 92 -21.60 -17.11 -26.73
N PRO A 93 -21.99 -17.44 -25.47
CA PRO A 93 -22.48 -16.61 -24.36
C PRO A 93 -21.94 -16.95 -22.94
N ILE A 94 -22.56 -16.34 -21.92
CA ILE A 94 -22.23 -16.47 -20.49
C ILE A 94 -22.63 -17.84 -19.90
N ASP A 95 -21.69 -18.52 -19.23
CA ASP A 95 -21.96 -19.63 -18.28
C ASP A 95 -21.13 -19.46 -16.98
N LEU A 96 -21.43 -20.27 -15.95
CA LEU A 96 -21.09 -20.02 -14.55
C LEU A 96 -19.69 -20.53 -14.15
N ASP A 97 -18.63 -19.94 -14.73
CA ASP A 97 -17.30 -20.52 -14.60
C ASP A 97 -16.63 -20.38 -13.21
N ILE A 98 -16.21 -21.53 -12.67
CA ILE A 98 -15.39 -21.71 -11.46
C ILE A 98 -13.90 -21.86 -11.83
N GLY A 99 -13.57 -22.15 -13.09
CA GLY A 99 -12.24 -22.40 -13.64
C GLY A 99 -11.28 -21.20 -13.69
N LEU A 100 -11.73 -19.99 -13.33
CA LEU A 100 -10.89 -18.79 -13.28
C LEU A 100 -9.76 -18.82 -12.22
N LEU A 101 -9.61 -19.93 -11.49
CA LEU A 101 -8.45 -20.22 -10.63
C LEU A 101 -7.70 -21.52 -11.03
N THR A 102 -8.08 -22.16 -12.13
CA THR A 102 -7.42 -23.37 -12.68
C THR A 102 -6.84 -23.13 -14.08
N GLY A 103 -7.22 -22.06 -14.77
CA GLY A 103 -6.69 -21.67 -16.08
C GLY A 103 -5.30 -21.04 -16.06
N MET A 104 -4.29 -21.77 -15.59
CA MET A 104 -2.88 -21.51 -15.95
C MET A 104 -2.44 -22.66 -16.87
N GLU A 105 -2.20 -22.37 -18.14
CA GLU A 105 -2.04 -23.40 -19.18
C GLU A 105 -0.82 -24.29 -18.97
N ASP A 106 -0.99 -25.59 -19.25
CA ASP A 106 0.05 -26.61 -19.14
C ASP A 106 1.17 -26.39 -20.18
N VAL A 107 2.40 -26.15 -19.71
CA VAL A 107 3.60 -26.13 -20.56
C VAL A 107 4.28 -27.50 -20.50
N ASP A 108 3.98 -28.31 -21.51
CA ASP A 108 4.59 -29.60 -21.91
C ASP A 108 4.88 -30.67 -20.84
N GLY A 109 4.28 -31.85 -21.03
CA GLY A 109 4.42 -32.99 -20.12
C GLY A 109 5.77 -33.70 -20.23
N GLY A 110 6.71 -33.39 -19.33
CA GLY A 110 7.99 -34.06 -19.19
C GLY A 110 8.22 -34.68 -17.79
N ASP A 111 7.96 -35.99 -17.68
CA ASP A 111 8.19 -36.90 -16.53
C ASP A 111 7.74 -36.49 -15.11
N LEU A 112 7.05 -37.40 -14.42
CA LEU A 112 6.85 -37.32 -12.96
C LEU A 112 8.17 -37.63 -12.24
N ALA A 113 9.01 -36.61 -12.05
CA ALA A 113 10.14 -36.69 -11.13
C ALA A 113 9.65 -36.80 -9.68
N ASP A 114 10.30 -37.67 -8.89
CA ASP A 114 9.96 -37.94 -7.49
C ASP A 114 9.91 -36.67 -6.60
N PRO A 115 9.12 -36.68 -5.51
CA PRO A 115 9.13 -35.61 -4.53
C PRO A 115 10.53 -35.44 -3.92
N LEU A 116 11.24 -34.39 -4.34
CA LEU A 116 12.57 -34.06 -3.83
C LEU A 116 12.58 -34.09 -2.30
N PRO A 117 13.59 -34.74 -1.67
CA PRO A 117 13.63 -34.92 -0.23
C PRO A 117 13.70 -33.59 0.50
N ALA A 118 13.28 -33.59 1.77
CA ALA A 118 13.33 -32.41 2.64
C ALA A 118 14.72 -31.75 2.58
N LEU A 119 14.74 -30.43 2.34
CA LEU A 119 15.94 -29.63 2.07
C LEU A 119 17.10 -30.02 3.00
N THR A 120 18.12 -30.66 2.42
CA THR A 120 19.26 -31.14 3.19
C THR A 120 20.14 -29.96 3.63
N PRO A 121 20.88 -30.11 4.75
CA PRO A 121 21.78 -29.08 5.26
C PRO A 121 22.72 -28.41 4.24
N LEU A 122 23.15 -29.16 3.22
CA LEU A 122 24.10 -28.70 2.21
C LEU A 122 23.52 -27.61 1.31
N VAL A 123 22.25 -27.73 0.90
CA VAL A 123 21.58 -26.74 0.03
C VAL A 123 21.44 -25.39 0.75
N LEU A 124 21.23 -25.42 2.08
CA LEU A 124 21.20 -24.20 2.90
C LEU A 124 22.61 -23.59 3.07
N HIS A 125 23.66 -24.40 3.03
CA HIS A 125 25.05 -23.94 3.12
C HIS A 125 25.50 -23.25 1.82
N GLU A 126 25.17 -23.82 0.66
CA GLU A 126 25.43 -23.17 -0.65
C GLU A 126 24.62 -21.87 -0.81
N ALA A 127 23.36 -21.84 -0.35
CA ALA A 127 22.53 -20.62 -0.36
C ALA A 127 23.05 -19.48 0.56
N LEU A 128 24.03 -19.77 1.42
CA LEU A 128 24.68 -18.79 2.32
C LEU A 128 26.16 -18.53 1.94
N ALA A 129 26.68 -19.19 0.91
CA ALA A 129 28.07 -19.04 0.47
C ALA A 129 28.26 -17.80 -0.42
N LEU A 130 28.93 -16.77 0.10
CA LEU A 130 29.28 -15.56 -0.66
C LEU A 130 30.55 -15.79 -1.50
N PRO A 131 30.49 -15.67 -2.84
CA PRO A 131 31.69 -15.79 -3.68
C PRO A 131 32.53 -14.50 -3.69
N GLY A 132 33.66 -14.51 -2.97
CA GLY A 132 34.81 -13.65 -3.27
C GLY A 132 35.10 -12.50 -2.30
N LEU A 133 35.80 -12.79 -1.19
CA LEU A 133 36.67 -11.86 -0.43
C LEU A 133 37.73 -12.68 0.36
N PRO A 134 38.97 -12.20 0.56
CA PRO A 134 40.07 -13.05 1.06
C PRO A 134 40.26 -13.00 2.59
N THR A 135 39.69 -13.96 3.32
CA THR A 135 39.63 -13.99 4.81
C THR A 135 40.94 -14.45 5.52
N ALA A 136 42.10 -14.05 5.01
CA ALA A 136 43.39 -14.63 5.37
C ALA A 136 44.04 -14.13 6.69
N ARG A 137 43.35 -14.26 7.86
CA ARG A 137 44.03 -14.43 9.18
C ARG A 137 43.19 -14.69 10.45
N ILE A 138 41.87 -14.48 10.44
CA ILE A 138 41.04 -14.60 11.67
C ILE A 138 40.22 -15.90 11.73
N GLN A 139 40.05 -16.58 10.59
CA GLN A 139 39.13 -17.72 10.43
C GLN A 139 39.46 -18.94 11.32
N THR A 140 40.75 -19.26 11.46
CA THR A 140 41.29 -20.56 11.95
C THR A 140 41.10 -20.85 13.45
N GLN A 141 40.12 -20.24 14.12
CA GLN A 141 39.69 -20.58 15.48
C GLN A 141 38.15 -20.53 15.67
N ILE A 142 37.37 -20.41 14.58
CA ILE A 142 35.90 -20.41 14.62
C ILE A 142 35.31 -21.59 13.80
N ASP A 143 36.10 -22.21 12.92
CA ASP A 143 35.66 -23.28 12.01
C ASP A 143 35.13 -24.55 12.74
N ASP A 144 35.60 -24.85 13.96
CA ASP A 144 35.14 -25.99 14.78
C ASP A 144 33.79 -25.75 15.51
N LEU A 145 33.02 -24.71 15.14
CA LEU A 145 31.69 -24.42 15.66
C LEU A 145 30.63 -24.30 14.56
N GLU A 146 30.58 -25.30 13.67
CA GLU A 146 29.36 -25.61 12.91
C GLU A 146 28.18 -25.75 13.88
N ILE A 147 27.29 -24.75 13.91
CA ILE A 147 25.99 -24.87 14.56
C ILE A 147 25.20 -25.90 13.74
N PRO A 148 24.80 -27.06 14.29
CA PRO A 148 24.13 -28.07 13.50
C PRO A 148 22.89 -27.52 12.82
N SER A 149 22.84 -27.66 11.50
CA SER A 149 21.79 -27.20 10.59
C SER A 149 20.36 -27.54 11.04
N PHE A 150 20.15 -28.68 11.72
CA PHE A 150 18.85 -29.06 12.28
C PHE A 150 18.35 -28.11 13.40
N LEU A 151 19.21 -27.28 13.98
CA LEU A 151 18.84 -26.23 14.93
C LEU A 151 18.33 -24.95 14.25
N VAL A 152 18.55 -24.80 12.94
CA VAL A 152 18.17 -23.62 12.13
C VAL A 152 16.94 -23.97 11.30
N HIS A 153 15.79 -24.15 11.97
CA HIS A 153 14.54 -24.49 11.30
C HIS A 153 13.98 -23.28 10.53
N LEU A 154 14.38 -23.13 9.27
CA LEU A 154 14.04 -21.98 8.41
C LEU A 154 12.54 -21.58 8.42
N PRO A 155 11.56 -22.51 8.37
CA PRO A 155 10.14 -22.14 8.54
C PRO A 155 9.84 -21.38 9.83
N ALA A 156 10.47 -21.75 10.95
CA ALA A 156 10.25 -21.07 12.23
C ALA A 156 10.86 -19.67 12.25
N LEU A 157 12.05 -19.50 11.65
CA LEU A 157 12.68 -18.18 11.49
C LEU A 157 11.84 -17.25 10.59
N LEU A 158 11.23 -17.77 9.52
CA LEU A 158 10.36 -16.99 8.65
C LEU A 158 9.04 -16.61 9.34
N VAL A 159 8.50 -17.48 10.20
CA VAL A 159 7.33 -17.16 11.05
C VAL A 159 7.67 -16.10 12.10
N GLU A 160 8.83 -16.20 12.76
CA GLU A 160 9.32 -15.20 13.72
C GLU A 160 9.56 -13.84 13.01
N TYR A 161 10.24 -13.85 11.87
CA TYR A 161 10.48 -12.66 11.04
C TYR A 161 9.18 -12.01 10.52
N TYR A 162 8.12 -12.79 10.28
CA TYR A 162 6.81 -12.22 9.96
C TYR A 162 6.29 -11.34 11.10
N PHE A 163 6.34 -11.84 12.34
CA PHE A 163 5.86 -11.12 13.52
C PHE A 163 6.83 -10.03 14.01
N ASP A 164 8.11 -10.06 13.64
CA ASP A 164 9.05 -8.98 14.00
C ASP A 164 9.09 -7.84 12.98
N TYR A 165 8.95 -8.12 11.67
CA TYR A 165 9.19 -7.14 10.61
C TYR A 165 8.07 -7.04 9.57
N VAL A 166 7.57 -8.16 9.05
CA VAL A 166 6.63 -8.15 7.91
C VAL A 166 5.27 -7.56 8.30
N CYS A 167 4.77 -7.87 9.48
CA CYS A 167 3.48 -7.35 9.94
C CYS A 167 3.47 -5.81 9.98
N ALA A 168 4.58 -5.19 10.40
CA ALA A 168 4.81 -3.73 10.38
C ALA A 168 5.27 -3.17 9.02
N MET A 169 5.50 -4.03 8.01
CA MET A 169 5.77 -3.64 6.62
C MET A 169 4.47 -3.59 5.80
N TRP A 170 3.56 -4.53 6.09
CA TRP A 170 2.25 -4.73 5.45
C TRP A 170 1.08 -4.09 6.24
N SER A 171 1.37 -3.27 7.25
CA SER A 171 0.39 -2.52 8.03
C SER A 171 0.85 -1.07 8.22
N SER A 172 -0.08 -0.12 8.16
CA SER A 172 0.20 1.32 8.35
C SER A 172 0.55 1.70 9.79
N PHE A 173 0.28 0.84 10.76
CA PHE A 173 0.79 0.86 12.13
C PHE A 173 0.90 -0.58 12.64
N ASP A 174 1.72 -0.84 13.66
CA ASP A 174 1.77 -2.18 14.25
C ASP A 174 1.88 -2.19 15.79
N SER A 175 0.95 -2.89 16.42
CA SER A 175 0.79 -3.00 17.88
C SER A 175 -0.15 -4.16 18.22
N ASN A 176 -0.46 -4.36 19.50
CA ASN A 176 -1.51 -5.29 19.92
C ASN A 176 -2.94 -4.89 19.45
N LEU A 177 -3.11 -3.73 18.83
CA LEU A 177 -4.36 -3.30 18.20
C LEU A 177 -4.45 -3.70 16.71
N ASN A 178 -3.37 -4.24 16.12
CA ASN A 178 -3.34 -4.70 14.73
C ASN A 178 -3.95 -6.12 14.59
N PRO A 179 -5.04 -6.33 13.84
CA PRO A 179 -5.59 -7.66 13.58
C PRO A 179 -4.64 -8.56 12.77
N PHE A 180 -3.82 -8.01 11.86
CA PHE A 180 -2.82 -8.81 11.14
C PHE A 180 -1.71 -9.32 12.05
N ARG A 181 -1.51 -8.72 13.24
CA ARG A 181 -0.69 -9.31 14.29
C ARG A 181 -1.50 -10.33 15.10
N THR A 182 -2.61 -9.89 15.69
CA THR A 182 -3.32 -10.63 16.74
C THR A 182 -4.23 -11.77 16.27
N ASN A 183 -4.73 -11.73 15.03
CA ASN A 183 -5.51 -12.81 14.45
C ASN A 183 -4.58 -13.83 13.79
N ILE A 184 -3.64 -13.40 12.95
CA ILE A 184 -2.67 -14.31 12.32
C ILE A 184 -1.84 -15.06 13.37
N ALA A 185 -1.45 -14.42 14.50
CA ALA A 185 -0.79 -15.09 15.63
C ALA A 185 -1.60 -16.24 16.26
N ARG A 186 -2.94 -16.22 16.15
CA ARG A 186 -3.84 -17.30 16.62
C ARG A 186 -4.11 -18.37 15.57
N LEU A 187 -4.02 -18.03 14.28
CA LEU A 187 -4.46 -18.87 13.17
C LEU A 187 -3.33 -19.63 12.45
N TRP A 188 -2.11 -19.06 12.41
CA TRP A 188 -1.04 -19.53 11.52
C TRP A 188 -0.66 -21.02 11.69
N SER A 189 -0.74 -21.57 12.90
CA SER A 189 -0.33 -22.95 13.17
C SER A 189 -1.39 -23.99 12.84
N GLN A 190 -2.61 -23.56 12.47
CA GLN A 190 -3.76 -24.42 12.17
C GLN A 190 -4.34 -24.18 10.77
N ASN A 191 -3.98 -23.07 10.10
CA ASN A 191 -4.42 -22.74 8.76
C ASN A 191 -3.23 -22.77 7.78
N ALA A 192 -3.21 -23.77 6.89
CA ALA A 192 -2.11 -23.97 5.92
C ALA A 192 -1.92 -22.80 4.93
N PRO A 193 -2.98 -22.17 4.36
CA PRO A 193 -2.83 -20.94 3.57
C PRO A 193 -2.05 -19.85 4.30
N ILE A 194 -2.46 -19.50 5.52
CA ILE A 194 -1.80 -18.48 6.35
C ILE A 194 -0.36 -18.90 6.71
N TYR A 195 -0.14 -20.17 7.07
CA TYR A 195 1.19 -20.69 7.41
C TYR A 195 2.20 -20.50 6.29
N TYR A 196 1.83 -20.84 5.05
CA TYR A 196 2.71 -20.66 3.91
C TYR A 196 2.78 -19.19 3.46
N ALA A 197 1.69 -18.42 3.59
CA ALA A 197 1.69 -17.00 3.26
C ALA A 197 2.67 -16.19 4.13
N ILE A 198 2.68 -16.35 5.47
CA ILE A 198 3.65 -15.63 6.32
C ILE A 198 5.10 -15.94 5.97
N GLN A 199 5.40 -17.21 5.63
CA GLN A 199 6.74 -17.61 5.17
C GLN A 199 7.07 -17.03 3.79
N SER A 200 6.09 -16.96 2.89
CA SER A 200 6.20 -16.37 1.56
C SER A 200 6.55 -14.89 1.64
N MET A 201 5.78 -14.13 2.42
CA MET A 201 5.97 -12.68 2.62
C MET A 201 7.33 -12.39 3.30
N ALA A 202 7.71 -13.17 4.32
CA ALA A 202 9.00 -13.05 4.98
C ALA A 202 10.17 -13.29 4.01
N ALA A 203 10.16 -14.42 3.28
CA ALA A 203 11.22 -14.73 2.33
C ALA A 203 11.27 -13.74 1.14
N ALA A 204 10.12 -13.24 0.67
CA ALA A 204 10.07 -12.21 -0.37
C ALA A 204 10.70 -10.89 0.09
N SER A 205 10.36 -10.42 1.30
CA SER A 205 10.96 -9.20 1.86
C SER A 205 12.47 -9.33 2.10
N LEU A 206 12.96 -10.52 2.48
CA LEU A 206 14.38 -10.82 2.62
C LEU A 206 15.12 -10.98 1.28
N ALA A 207 14.42 -11.25 0.17
CA ALA A 207 15.03 -11.56 -1.13
C ALA A 207 15.80 -10.40 -1.78
N GLY A 208 15.65 -9.17 -1.28
CA GLY A 208 16.45 -8.02 -1.68
C GLY A 208 17.87 -8.02 -1.11
N ASP A 209 18.05 -8.58 0.10
CA ASP A 209 19.33 -8.62 0.82
C ASP A 209 19.97 -10.02 0.76
N PHE A 210 19.14 -11.07 0.68
CA PHE A 210 19.54 -12.47 0.60
C PHE A 210 18.92 -13.11 -0.66
N PRO A 211 19.57 -13.04 -1.85
CA PRO A 211 18.96 -13.42 -3.12
C PRO A 211 18.39 -14.84 -3.18
N GLY A 212 18.97 -15.80 -2.46
CA GLY A 212 18.47 -17.17 -2.35
C GLY A 212 17.06 -17.29 -1.74
N MET A 213 16.63 -16.31 -0.94
CA MET A 213 15.27 -16.26 -0.38
C MET A 213 14.19 -16.04 -1.46
N ARG A 214 14.54 -15.58 -2.66
CA ARG A 214 13.59 -15.49 -3.80
C ARG A 214 13.01 -16.86 -4.15
N ALA A 215 13.83 -17.91 -4.18
CA ALA A 215 13.39 -19.27 -4.48
C ALA A 215 12.55 -19.86 -3.33
N VAL A 216 12.94 -19.59 -2.08
CA VAL A 216 12.17 -19.98 -0.88
C VAL A 216 10.79 -19.31 -0.89
N GLY A 217 10.75 -18.00 -1.15
CA GLY A 217 9.52 -17.22 -1.27
C GLY A 217 8.59 -17.76 -2.33
N ALA A 218 9.06 -17.93 -3.57
CA ALA A 218 8.24 -18.48 -4.67
C ALA A 218 7.77 -19.93 -4.43
N GLN A 219 8.49 -20.72 -3.63
CA GLN A 219 8.06 -22.06 -3.22
C GLN A 219 7.00 -22.01 -2.10
N MET A 220 7.12 -21.08 -1.15
CA MET A 220 6.08 -20.87 -0.13
C MET A 220 4.82 -20.23 -0.73
N GLN A 221 4.95 -19.31 -1.68
CA GLN A 221 3.83 -18.70 -2.41
C GLN A 221 2.99 -19.76 -3.10
N ARG A 222 3.61 -20.65 -3.88
CA ARG A 222 2.91 -21.76 -4.56
C ARG A 222 2.19 -22.70 -3.58
N ARG A 223 2.80 -22.98 -2.42
CA ARG A 223 2.14 -23.77 -1.36
C ARG A 223 0.98 -23.05 -0.69
N ALA A 224 1.07 -21.73 -0.52
CA ALA A 224 -0.01 -20.91 0.00
C ALA A 224 -1.19 -20.85 -0.99
N ILE A 225 -0.90 -20.69 -2.29
CA ILE A 225 -1.88 -20.72 -3.39
C ILE A 225 -2.58 -22.07 -3.46
N HIS A 226 -1.85 -23.18 -3.48
CA HIS A 226 -2.41 -24.54 -3.49
C HIS A 226 -3.32 -24.79 -2.28
N ALA A 227 -2.83 -24.52 -1.07
CA ALA A 227 -3.61 -24.70 0.16
C ALA A 227 -4.86 -23.79 0.19
N LEU A 228 -4.78 -22.59 -0.41
CA LEU A 228 -5.91 -21.66 -0.54
C LEU A 228 -6.94 -22.18 -1.55
N GLN A 229 -6.51 -22.71 -2.71
CA GLN A 229 -7.38 -23.35 -3.70
C GLN A 229 -8.09 -24.57 -3.11
N GLU A 230 -7.38 -25.45 -2.39
CA GLU A 230 -7.95 -26.59 -1.68
C GLU A 230 -9.01 -26.15 -0.65
N ALA A 231 -8.68 -25.15 0.18
CA ALA A 231 -9.59 -24.63 1.19
C ALA A 231 -10.82 -23.92 0.57
N MET A 232 -10.66 -23.24 -0.57
CA MET A 232 -11.76 -22.66 -1.34
C MET A 232 -12.67 -23.75 -1.96
N ALA A 233 -12.10 -24.82 -2.52
CA ALA A 233 -12.85 -25.92 -3.11
C ALA A 233 -13.66 -26.71 -2.07
N LEU A 234 -13.14 -26.87 -0.85
CA LEU A 234 -13.85 -27.49 0.27
C LEU A 234 -14.90 -26.56 0.89
N SER A 235 -14.72 -25.24 0.82
CA SER A 235 -15.62 -24.25 1.42
C SER A 235 -16.73 -23.81 0.45
N LEU A 236 -17.66 -24.73 0.16
CA LEU A 236 -18.81 -24.51 -0.76
C LEU A 236 -19.62 -23.24 -0.46
N THR A 237 -19.64 -22.76 0.79
CA THR A 237 -20.34 -21.53 1.19
C THR A 237 -19.49 -20.27 1.12
N LEU A 238 -18.15 -20.40 1.10
CA LEU A 238 -17.18 -19.30 1.28
C LEU A 238 -17.53 -18.43 2.51
N THR A 239 -17.59 -19.07 3.68
CA THR A 239 -17.95 -18.44 4.97
C THR A 239 -16.94 -18.74 6.08
N ASP A 240 -15.65 -18.83 5.75
CA ASP A 240 -14.57 -19.00 6.73
C ASP A 240 -13.70 -17.72 6.78
N GLU A 241 -13.59 -17.10 7.94
CA GLU A 241 -12.74 -15.91 8.15
C GLU A 241 -11.26 -16.22 7.92
N ASN A 242 -10.83 -17.45 8.21
CA ASN A 242 -9.45 -17.89 8.03
C ASN A 242 -9.09 -17.96 6.53
N LEU A 243 -10.08 -18.32 5.69
CA LEU A 243 -9.96 -18.31 4.24
C LEU A 243 -9.80 -16.88 3.71
N PHE A 244 -10.50 -15.90 4.30
CA PHE A 244 -10.38 -14.50 3.91
C PHE A 244 -9.00 -13.92 4.27
N TYR A 245 -8.42 -14.27 5.44
CA TYR A 245 -7.04 -13.92 5.76
C TYR A 245 -6.05 -14.52 4.76
N GLY A 246 -6.15 -15.83 4.46
CA GLY A 246 -5.30 -16.46 3.45
C GLY A 246 -5.40 -15.77 2.07
N LEU A 247 -6.62 -15.40 1.68
CA LEU A 247 -6.91 -14.72 0.41
C LEU A 247 -6.37 -13.28 0.34
N LEU A 248 -6.49 -12.50 1.42
CA LEU A 248 -5.86 -11.18 1.54
C LEU A 248 -4.34 -11.28 1.46
N MET A 249 -3.73 -12.21 2.20
CA MET A 249 -2.28 -12.37 2.28
C MET A 249 -1.70 -12.80 0.94
N VAL A 250 -2.17 -13.92 0.38
CA VAL A 250 -1.70 -14.42 -0.93
C VAL A 250 -1.93 -13.40 -2.04
N GLY A 251 -3.12 -12.78 -2.07
CA GLY A 251 -3.53 -11.90 -3.17
C GLY A 251 -2.87 -10.53 -3.16
N SER A 252 -2.69 -9.89 -2.00
CA SER A 252 -2.05 -8.57 -1.93
C SER A 252 -0.53 -8.63 -2.02
N THR A 253 0.10 -9.77 -1.73
CA THR A 253 1.57 -9.92 -1.83
C THR A 253 2.05 -10.69 -3.06
N THR A 254 1.21 -10.89 -4.08
CA THR A 254 1.66 -11.42 -5.39
C THR A 254 2.80 -10.58 -5.97
N ALA A 255 2.62 -9.27 -5.95
CA ALA A 255 3.57 -8.28 -6.43
C ALA A 255 4.97 -8.39 -5.77
N TRP A 256 5.04 -8.92 -4.54
CA TRP A 256 6.29 -9.04 -3.79
C TRP A 256 7.25 -10.09 -4.39
N HIS A 257 6.73 -11.02 -5.19
CA HIS A 257 7.51 -12.05 -5.89
C HIS A 257 7.76 -11.70 -7.35
N ASN A 258 6.74 -11.14 -8.03
CA ASN A 258 6.80 -10.60 -9.38
C ASN A 258 6.05 -9.26 -9.40
N GLY A 259 6.75 -8.15 -9.56
CA GLY A 259 6.15 -6.82 -9.51
C GLY A 259 5.06 -6.55 -10.56
N GLY A 260 4.96 -7.36 -11.62
CA GLY A 260 3.88 -7.29 -12.61
C GLY A 260 2.63 -8.09 -12.24
N ASP A 261 2.65 -8.93 -11.21
CA ASP A 261 1.49 -9.70 -10.76
C ASP A 261 0.60 -8.86 -9.83
N LEU A 262 -0.55 -8.43 -10.37
CA LEU A 262 -1.51 -7.56 -9.71
C LEU A 262 -2.49 -8.28 -8.76
N GLY A 263 -2.45 -9.61 -8.66
CA GLY A 263 -3.29 -10.38 -7.73
C GLY A 263 -4.80 -10.31 -7.98
N LEU A 264 -5.22 -9.86 -9.17
CA LEU A 264 -6.63 -9.57 -9.49
C LEU A 264 -7.60 -10.75 -9.29
N PRO A 265 -7.27 -12.03 -9.61
CA PRO A 265 -8.17 -13.15 -9.34
C PRO A 265 -8.51 -13.30 -7.86
N TYR A 266 -7.53 -13.08 -6.98
CA TYR A 266 -7.73 -13.12 -5.52
C TYR A 266 -8.60 -11.95 -5.04
N LEU A 267 -8.41 -10.75 -5.59
CA LEU A 267 -9.25 -9.58 -5.31
C LEU A 267 -10.71 -9.82 -5.74
N GLN A 268 -10.92 -10.41 -6.93
CA GLN A 268 -12.25 -10.80 -7.41
C GLN A 268 -12.89 -11.85 -6.49
N ALA A 269 -12.14 -12.87 -6.06
CA ALA A 269 -12.63 -13.87 -5.10
C ALA A 269 -13.02 -13.23 -3.76
N ALA A 270 -12.23 -12.28 -3.24
CA ALA A 270 -12.50 -11.61 -1.97
C ALA A 270 -13.75 -10.70 -2.05
N ARG A 271 -13.95 -10.00 -3.17
CA ARG A 271 -15.20 -9.28 -3.47
C ARG A 271 -16.40 -10.24 -3.49
N ARG A 272 -16.27 -11.37 -4.20
CA ARG A 272 -17.30 -12.43 -4.28
C ARG A 272 -17.61 -13.07 -2.91
N PHE A 273 -16.71 -12.99 -1.93
CA PHE A 273 -16.95 -13.38 -0.54
C PHE A 273 -17.79 -12.32 0.20
N LEU A 274 -17.34 -11.05 0.23
CA LEU A 274 -18.07 -10.00 0.97
C LEU A 274 -19.48 -9.72 0.43
N VAL A 275 -19.69 -9.81 -0.90
CA VAL A 275 -21.03 -9.65 -1.50
C VAL A 275 -21.98 -10.76 -1.04
N ARG A 276 -21.49 -12.00 -0.84
CA ARG A 276 -22.29 -13.08 -0.27
C ARG A 276 -22.59 -12.83 1.21
N GLN A 277 -21.62 -12.35 1.98
CA GLN A 277 -21.83 -12.03 3.40
C GLN A 277 -22.86 -10.90 3.59
N SER A 278 -22.73 -9.79 2.85
CA SER A 278 -23.70 -8.68 2.84
C SER A 278 -25.14 -9.14 2.55
N ARG A 279 -25.32 -10.09 1.61
CA ARG A 279 -26.63 -10.65 1.29
C ARG A 279 -27.16 -11.59 2.38
N ARG A 280 -26.28 -12.31 3.08
CA ARG A 280 -26.66 -13.15 4.23
C ARG A 280 -27.11 -12.29 5.40
N GLU A 281 -26.39 -11.22 5.72
CA GLU A 281 -26.73 -10.30 6.82
C GLU A 281 -28.05 -9.56 6.54
N ARG A 282 -28.28 -9.07 5.31
CA ARG A 282 -29.58 -8.52 4.86
C ARG A 282 -30.75 -9.51 4.87
N HIS A 283 -30.52 -10.80 5.06
CA HIS A 283 -31.54 -11.86 5.10
C HIS A 283 -31.51 -12.71 6.38
N ALA A 284 -30.71 -12.32 7.39
CA ALA A 284 -30.60 -13.06 8.63
C ALA A 284 -31.76 -12.72 9.58
N SER A 285 -32.57 -13.73 9.94
CA SER A 285 -33.43 -13.65 11.12
C SER A 285 -32.58 -13.47 12.39
N PRO A 286 -33.06 -12.76 13.43
CA PRO A 286 -32.29 -12.41 14.63
C PRO A 286 -32.06 -13.57 15.62
N THR A 287 -31.84 -14.78 15.11
CA THR A 287 -31.49 -15.98 15.87
C THR A 287 -29.97 -16.19 15.80
N PRO A 288 -29.20 -15.87 16.86
CA PRO A 288 -27.75 -16.00 16.83
C PRO A 288 -27.34 -17.48 16.75
N SER A 289 -26.31 -17.75 15.93
CA SER A 289 -25.58 -19.01 15.92
C SER A 289 -24.09 -18.70 15.99
N SER A 290 -23.38 -19.33 16.92
CA SER A 290 -22.04 -18.93 17.37
C SER A 290 -21.00 -18.82 16.25
N HIS A 291 -21.08 -19.70 15.24
CA HIS A 291 -20.18 -19.65 14.08
C HIS A 291 -20.50 -18.53 13.08
N SER A 292 -21.74 -18.05 13.02
CA SER A 292 -22.09 -16.89 12.17
C SER A 292 -21.70 -15.57 12.82
N GLU A 293 -21.61 -15.54 14.15
CA GLU A 293 -21.40 -14.34 14.95
C GLU A 293 -19.97 -13.79 14.84
N ALA A 294 -18.96 -14.68 14.75
CA ALA A 294 -17.55 -14.30 14.59
C ALA A 294 -17.28 -13.57 13.26
N LEU A 295 -17.75 -14.10 12.14
CA LEU A 295 -17.56 -13.47 10.82
C LEU A 295 -18.26 -12.12 10.72
N THR A 296 -19.47 -11.98 11.25
CA THR A 296 -20.19 -10.69 11.27
C THR A 296 -19.47 -9.64 12.13
N GLN A 297 -18.73 -10.04 13.18
CA GLN A 297 -17.84 -9.12 13.91
C GLN A 297 -16.61 -8.68 13.10
N GLN A 298 -16.08 -9.53 12.21
CA GLN A 298 -14.92 -9.20 11.35
C GLN A 298 -15.28 -8.56 10.01
N TYR A 299 -16.55 -8.61 9.59
CA TYR A 299 -17.01 -8.06 8.31
C TYR A 299 -16.65 -6.58 8.08
N PRO A 300 -16.78 -5.65 9.06
CA PRO A 300 -16.35 -4.25 8.88
C PRO A 300 -14.84 -4.08 8.65
N PHE A 301 -14.02 -4.92 9.30
CA PHE A 301 -12.58 -4.96 9.08
C PHE A 301 -12.27 -5.44 7.65
N PHE A 302 -12.88 -6.54 7.20
CA PHE A 302 -12.69 -7.03 5.84
C PHE A 302 -13.19 -6.06 4.75
N LYS A 303 -14.27 -5.29 5.00
CA LYS A 303 -14.73 -4.22 4.09
C LYS A 303 -13.66 -3.15 3.91
N GLN A 304 -13.00 -2.71 4.99
CA GLN A 304 -11.91 -1.74 4.92
C GLN A 304 -10.62 -2.32 4.30
N CYS A 305 -10.34 -3.62 4.47
CA CYS A 305 -9.27 -4.31 3.74
C CYS A 305 -9.49 -4.20 2.22
N LEU A 306 -10.71 -4.49 1.75
CA LEU A 306 -11.02 -4.37 0.31
C LEU A 306 -11.06 -2.92 -0.16
N LEU A 307 -11.46 -1.95 0.65
CA LEU A 307 -11.42 -0.54 0.26
C LEU A 307 -10.01 -0.12 -0.18
N TYR A 308 -8.98 -0.43 0.61
CA TYR A 308 -7.59 -0.09 0.28
C TYR A 308 -7.07 -0.86 -0.94
N TRP A 309 -7.29 -2.17 -1.01
CA TRP A 309 -6.83 -2.99 -2.14
C TRP A 309 -7.56 -2.65 -3.45
N ASN A 310 -8.86 -2.32 -3.38
CA ASN A 310 -9.63 -1.77 -4.51
C ASN A 310 -9.10 -0.43 -4.99
N MET A 311 -8.72 0.46 -4.07
CA MET A 311 -8.13 1.77 -4.39
C MET A 311 -6.83 1.60 -5.18
N LEU A 312 -5.89 0.77 -4.71
CA LEU A 312 -4.63 0.50 -5.42
C LEU A 312 -4.88 -0.14 -6.80
N ALA A 313 -5.71 -1.19 -6.84
CA ALA A 313 -5.99 -1.92 -8.08
C ALA A 313 -6.73 -1.05 -9.14
N ALA A 314 -7.51 -0.06 -8.71
CA ALA A 314 -8.24 0.85 -9.58
C ALA A 314 -7.36 1.83 -10.37
N PHE A 315 -6.08 1.98 -10.05
CA PHE A 315 -5.14 2.72 -10.91
C PHE A 315 -4.56 1.86 -12.05
N VAL A 316 -4.45 0.54 -11.84
CA VAL A 316 -3.69 -0.37 -12.72
C VAL A 316 -4.53 -1.26 -13.64
N ALA A 317 -5.76 -1.62 -13.28
CA ALA A 317 -6.60 -2.53 -14.07
C ALA A 317 -7.84 -1.84 -14.67
N GLN A 318 -8.28 -2.27 -15.86
CA GLN A 318 -9.55 -1.83 -16.46
C GLN A 318 -10.74 -2.61 -15.87
N ASP A 319 -10.74 -3.94 -16.01
CA ASP A 319 -11.93 -4.80 -15.86
C ASP A 319 -12.30 -5.16 -14.41
N ILE A 320 -12.05 -4.23 -13.48
CA ILE A 320 -12.48 -4.31 -12.09
C ILE A 320 -14.00 -4.11 -12.04
N SER A 321 -14.74 -5.22 -12.19
CA SER A 321 -16.20 -5.22 -12.28
C SER A 321 -16.85 -4.64 -11.02
N ASP A 322 -17.77 -3.68 -11.18
CA ASP A 322 -18.41 -2.95 -10.07
C ASP A 322 -19.39 -3.76 -9.21
N VAL A 323 -19.54 -5.06 -9.51
CA VAL A 323 -20.43 -6.01 -8.85
C VAL A 323 -20.08 -6.13 -7.36
N GLY A 324 -20.79 -5.36 -6.53
CA GLY A 324 -20.61 -5.30 -5.08
C GLY A 324 -20.10 -3.98 -4.52
N VAL A 325 -19.71 -3.01 -5.35
CA VAL A 325 -19.31 -1.67 -4.87
C VAL A 325 -20.47 -0.68 -5.00
N ALA A 326 -21.12 -0.63 -6.17
CA ALA A 326 -22.26 0.27 -6.40
C ALA A 326 -23.49 -0.06 -5.52
N ASP A 327 -23.66 -1.32 -5.10
CA ASP A 327 -24.71 -1.77 -4.16
C ASP A 327 -24.42 -1.36 -2.69
N SER A 328 -23.42 -0.50 -2.45
CA SER A 328 -23.05 0.04 -1.13
C SER A 328 -22.94 1.56 -1.05
N ASP A 329 -23.09 2.30 -2.16
CA ASP A 329 -23.14 3.78 -2.17
C ASP A 329 -24.43 4.33 -1.48
N SER A 330 -25.39 3.47 -1.12
CA SER A 330 -26.65 3.83 -0.47
C SER A 330 -26.65 3.72 1.06
N ASP A 331 -25.56 3.29 1.69
CA ASP A 331 -25.52 2.95 3.13
C ASP A 331 -24.42 3.72 3.89
N SER A 332 -24.79 4.92 4.33
CA SER A 332 -23.86 5.93 4.87
C SER A 332 -23.19 5.54 6.19
N ASP A 333 -23.82 4.68 7.00
CA ASP A 333 -23.29 4.26 8.31
C ASP A 333 -22.13 3.25 8.18
N HIS A 334 -21.88 2.71 6.99
CA HIS A 334 -21.00 1.55 6.78
C HIS A 334 -19.62 1.91 6.20
N HIS A 335 -19.19 3.16 6.30
CA HIS A 335 -17.87 3.64 5.86
C HIS A 335 -17.02 4.25 6.99
N LEU A 336 -17.42 4.06 8.25
CA LEU A 336 -16.67 4.51 9.42
C LEU A 336 -15.25 3.88 9.45
N PRO A 337 -14.19 4.64 9.80
CA PRO A 337 -12.82 4.10 10.01
C PRO A 337 -12.71 3.15 11.20
N ILE A 338 -13.79 3.02 11.96
CA ILE A 338 -13.88 2.36 13.25
C ILE A 338 -14.63 1.04 13.08
N TYR A 339 -14.04 -0.02 13.62
CA TYR A 339 -14.71 -1.28 13.92
C TYR A 339 -14.55 -1.57 15.41
N VAL A 340 -15.52 -2.28 15.98
CA VAL A 340 -15.59 -2.54 17.43
C VAL A 340 -15.21 -3.98 17.73
N VAL A 341 -14.08 -4.17 18.41
CA VAL A 341 -13.63 -5.49 18.88
C VAL A 341 -13.76 -5.52 20.40
N ASN A 342 -14.55 -6.45 20.95
CA ASN A 342 -14.79 -6.59 22.39
C ASN A 342 -15.23 -5.28 23.11
N GLY A 343 -15.98 -4.42 22.41
CA GLY A 343 -16.41 -3.12 22.92
C GLY A 343 -15.36 -1.99 22.81
N GLN A 344 -14.19 -2.25 22.21
CA GLN A 344 -13.19 -1.24 21.90
C GLN A 344 -13.23 -0.81 20.44
N THR A 345 -13.37 0.51 20.24
CA THR A 345 -13.18 1.22 18.97
C THR A 345 -11.73 1.15 18.52
N LEU A 346 -11.46 0.53 17.35
CA LEU A 346 -10.12 0.38 16.79
C LEU A 346 -9.98 1.05 15.42
N LEU A 347 -8.78 1.57 15.13
CA LEU A 347 -8.37 1.96 13.78
C LEU A 347 -8.04 0.73 12.93
N HIS A 348 -8.21 0.85 11.62
CA HIS A 348 -7.97 -0.25 10.68
C HIS A 348 -6.55 -0.17 10.07
N PRO A 349 -5.77 -1.27 10.04
CA PRO A 349 -4.33 -1.24 9.70
C PRO A 349 -3.98 -0.85 8.26
N TRP A 350 -4.90 -0.82 7.29
CA TRP A 350 -4.61 -0.32 5.92
C TRP A 350 -5.27 1.01 5.56
N THR A 351 -6.20 1.49 6.38
CA THR A 351 -7.00 2.69 6.06
C THR A 351 -6.89 3.76 7.13
N GLY A 352 -6.49 3.42 8.37
CA GLY A 352 -6.43 4.35 9.48
C GLY A 352 -7.75 5.11 9.68
N PRO A 353 -7.71 6.41 9.99
CA PRO A 353 -8.88 7.30 9.95
C PRO A 353 -9.25 7.79 8.54
N LEU A 354 -8.71 7.18 7.47
CA LEU A 354 -8.74 7.74 6.09
C LEU A 354 -9.73 7.12 5.07
N PRO A 355 -10.75 6.29 5.41
CA PRO A 355 -11.53 5.57 4.39
C PRO A 355 -12.23 6.52 3.42
N THR A 356 -12.65 7.71 3.85
CA THR A 356 -13.25 8.73 2.99
C THR A 356 -12.26 9.28 1.96
N ALA A 357 -11.04 9.63 2.36
CA ALA A 357 -10.00 10.10 1.44
C ALA A 357 -9.59 9.01 0.44
N LEU A 358 -9.49 7.76 0.91
CA LEU A 358 -9.19 6.60 0.07
C LEU A 358 -10.33 6.25 -0.90
N GLN A 359 -11.59 6.44 -0.49
CA GLN A 359 -12.78 6.31 -1.34
C GLN A 359 -12.80 7.37 -2.45
N TYR A 360 -12.50 8.64 -2.14
CA TYR A 360 -12.35 9.67 -3.18
C TYR A 360 -11.24 9.32 -4.16
N PHE A 361 -10.08 8.87 -3.66
CA PHE A 361 -8.96 8.50 -4.51
C PHE A 361 -9.27 7.30 -5.43
N TYR A 362 -10.00 6.29 -4.92
CA TYR A 362 -10.57 5.19 -5.70
C TYR A 362 -11.57 5.67 -6.76
N GLN A 363 -12.51 6.54 -6.40
CA GLN A 363 -13.51 7.09 -7.33
C GLN A 363 -12.85 7.91 -8.45
N ILE A 364 -11.78 8.64 -8.15
CA ILE A 364 -11.00 9.43 -9.11
C ILE A 364 -10.16 8.52 -10.03
N ALA A 365 -9.48 7.50 -9.49
CA ALA A 365 -8.74 6.51 -10.28
C ALA A 365 -9.63 5.91 -11.38
N ARG A 366 -10.84 5.48 -10.98
CA ARG A 366 -11.84 4.92 -11.89
C ARG A 366 -12.41 5.92 -12.87
N LEU A 367 -12.64 7.16 -12.45
CA LEU A 367 -13.16 8.23 -13.31
C LEU A 367 -12.14 8.62 -14.40
N ILE A 368 -10.86 8.64 -14.07
CA ILE A 368 -9.79 8.95 -15.02
C ILE A 368 -9.63 7.80 -16.02
N ARG A 369 -9.59 6.54 -15.55
CA ARG A 369 -9.53 5.37 -16.46
C ARG A 369 -10.76 5.26 -17.36
N SER A 370 -11.98 5.49 -16.84
CA SER A 370 -13.19 5.45 -17.68
C SER A 370 -13.27 6.61 -18.68
N ALA A 371 -12.75 7.79 -18.34
CA ALA A 371 -12.62 8.90 -19.29
C ALA A 371 -11.55 8.65 -20.37
N ARG A 372 -10.41 8.02 -20.01
CA ARG A 372 -9.33 7.65 -20.95
C ARG A 372 -9.70 6.48 -21.87
N HIS A 373 -10.55 5.55 -21.42
CA HIS A 373 -10.99 4.39 -22.21
C HIS A 373 -12.36 4.56 -22.90
N ALA A 374 -12.99 5.74 -22.79
CA ALA A 374 -14.09 6.10 -23.67
C ALA A 374 -13.60 6.09 -25.14
N PRO A 375 -14.31 5.45 -26.09
CA PRO A 375 -13.90 5.46 -27.50
C PRO A 375 -13.69 6.89 -28.02
N LEU A 376 -12.67 7.10 -28.87
CA LEU A 376 -12.18 8.41 -29.32
C LEU A 376 -13.16 9.17 -30.24
N LEU A 377 -14.31 9.54 -29.67
CA LEU A 377 -15.29 10.46 -30.22
C LEU A 377 -15.38 11.65 -29.25
N SER A 378 -14.90 12.82 -29.69
CA SER A 378 -14.98 14.11 -28.98
C SER A 378 -14.07 14.32 -27.75
N MET A 379 -12.76 14.12 -27.90
CA MET A 379 -11.74 14.81 -27.07
C MET A 379 -10.71 15.64 -27.86
N THR A 380 -10.65 15.51 -29.19
CA THR A 380 -9.88 16.43 -30.05
C THR A 380 -10.68 17.70 -30.36
N THR A 381 -10.22 18.84 -29.83
CA THR A 381 -10.45 20.21 -30.32
C THR A 381 -11.78 20.49 -31.07
N SER A 382 -12.78 21.03 -30.37
CA SER A 382 -13.97 21.60 -31.03
C SER A 382 -13.60 22.71 -32.01
N PRO A 383 -13.83 22.58 -33.33
CA PRO A 383 -13.63 23.68 -34.26
C PRO A 383 -14.74 24.70 -34.06
N ILE A 384 -14.40 25.96 -33.81
CA ILE A 384 -15.39 27.05 -33.70
C ILE A 384 -15.89 27.42 -35.11
N THR A 385 -16.75 26.60 -35.72
CA THR A 385 -17.72 26.97 -36.79
C THR A 385 -18.59 25.78 -37.23
N GLN A 386 -19.83 25.69 -36.69
CA GLN A 386 -21.04 25.42 -37.48
C GLN A 386 -22.31 25.56 -36.60
N GLN A 387 -23.46 25.81 -37.23
CA GLN A 387 -24.72 26.10 -36.53
C GLN A 387 -25.40 24.82 -36.02
N PRO A 388 -26.09 24.86 -34.87
CA PRO A 388 -26.82 23.70 -34.34
C PRO A 388 -28.02 23.36 -35.22
N ASN A 389 -28.04 22.14 -35.75
CA ASN A 389 -29.13 21.64 -36.59
C ASN A 389 -30.26 21.08 -35.69
N PRO A 390 -31.48 21.63 -35.61
CA PRO A 390 -32.33 21.50 -34.41
C PRO A 390 -33.03 20.14 -34.14
N LEU A 391 -32.73 19.07 -34.88
CA LEU A 391 -33.62 17.90 -34.99
C LEU A 391 -33.00 16.53 -34.68
N HIS A 392 -31.87 16.46 -33.96
CA HIS A 392 -31.29 15.16 -33.56
C HIS A 392 -30.60 15.18 -32.19
N LEU A 393 -31.36 15.38 -31.10
CA LEU A 393 -30.91 15.03 -29.75
C LEU A 393 -31.15 13.53 -29.48
N PRO A 394 -30.14 12.75 -29.05
CA PRO A 394 -30.36 11.42 -28.50
C PRO A 394 -31.13 11.50 -27.17
N TYR A 395 -32.37 11.00 -27.17
CA TYR A 395 -33.33 11.13 -26.05
C TYR A 395 -32.88 10.50 -24.72
N ASN A 396 -31.81 9.69 -24.72
CA ASN A 396 -31.35 8.90 -23.57
C ASN A 396 -30.12 9.50 -22.85
N ALA A 397 -29.64 10.69 -23.21
CA ALA A 397 -28.39 11.27 -22.68
C ALA A 397 -28.48 11.81 -21.23
N THR A 398 -29.65 11.72 -20.58
CA THR A 398 -30.02 12.61 -19.45
C THR A 398 -29.96 11.99 -18.06
N ILE A 399 -29.49 10.74 -17.91
CA ILE A 399 -29.57 9.98 -16.64
C ILE A 399 -28.22 9.82 -15.93
N HIS A 400 -27.11 9.74 -16.66
CA HIS A 400 -25.77 9.61 -16.07
C HIS A 400 -24.99 10.93 -16.17
N PRO A 401 -24.38 11.42 -15.07
CA PRO A 401 -23.52 12.60 -15.13
C PRO A 401 -22.30 12.32 -16.03
N THR A 402 -21.87 13.33 -16.77
CA THR A 402 -20.67 13.19 -17.63
C THR A 402 -19.43 13.04 -16.76
N PRO A 403 -18.32 12.48 -17.29
CA PRO A 403 -17.07 12.38 -16.53
C PRO A 403 -16.60 13.73 -15.98
N HIS A 404 -16.81 14.82 -16.74
CA HIS A 404 -16.49 16.18 -16.33
C HIS A 404 -17.36 16.66 -15.15
N THR A 405 -18.68 16.46 -15.17
CA THR A 405 -19.52 16.91 -14.04
C THR A 405 -19.26 16.08 -12.79
N LYS A 406 -18.99 14.77 -12.92
CA LYS A 406 -18.55 13.95 -11.77
C LYS A 406 -17.21 14.43 -11.20
N ALA A 407 -16.27 14.84 -12.04
CA ALA A 407 -15.00 15.42 -11.59
C ALA A 407 -15.20 16.75 -10.83
N GLN A 408 -16.10 17.62 -11.28
CA GLN A 408 -16.44 18.89 -10.59
C GLN A 408 -17.07 18.65 -9.21
N THR A 409 -17.94 17.63 -9.08
CA THR A 409 -18.50 17.23 -7.78
C THR A 409 -17.39 16.76 -6.82
N LEU A 410 -16.56 15.81 -7.26
CA LEU A 410 -15.46 15.27 -6.45
C LEU A 410 -14.43 16.33 -6.05
N GLU A 411 -14.12 17.26 -6.95
CA GLU A 411 -13.25 18.41 -6.67
C GLU A 411 -13.84 19.32 -5.59
N THR A 412 -15.14 19.64 -5.70
CA THR A 412 -15.85 20.47 -4.70
C THR A 412 -15.83 19.80 -3.32
N GLU A 413 -16.14 18.51 -3.25
CA GLU A 413 -16.11 17.74 -2.00
C GLU A 413 -14.71 17.70 -1.37
N LEU A 414 -13.65 17.45 -2.16
CA LEU A 414 -12.25 17.44 -1.71
C LEU A 414 -11.73 18.82 -1.23
N LEU A 415 -12.32 19.91 -1.72
CA LEU A 415 -12.01 21.27 -1.27
C LEU A 415 -12.73 21.62 0.04
N THR A 416 -13.83 20.94 0.36
CA THR A 416 -14.55 21.03 1.64
C THR A 416 -14.21 19.90 2.63
N PHE A 417 -13.36 18.95 2.23
CA PHE A 417 -13.03 17.77 3.03
C PHE A 417 -12.30 18.13 4.33
N ASP A 418 -12.88 17.72 5.46
CA ASP A 418 -12.26 17.84 6.77
C ASP A 418 -11.19 16.75 6.97
N VAL A 419 -9.96 17.21 7.22
CA VAL A 419 -8.78 16.38 7.43
C VAL A 419 -8.78 15.76 8.84
N ASP A 420 -9.41 16.43 9.82
CA ASP A 420 -9.55 15.95 11.21
C ASP A 420 -10.82 15.09 11.39
N GLY A 421 -11.08 14.23 10.39
CA GLY A 421 -12.23 13.32 10.37
C GLY A 421 -12.29 12.30 11.51
N ILE A 422 -13.36 11.49 11.52
CA ILE A 422 -13.66 10.53 12.58
C ILE A 422 -12.45 9.64 12.87
N GLY A 423 -12.03 9.59 14.14
CA GLY A 423 -10.96 8.72 14.60
C GLY A 423 -9.53 9.28 14.52
N HIS A 424 -9.32 10.52 14.08
CA HIS A 424 -7.98 11.17 14.05
C HIS A 424 -7.23 11.14 15.40
N HIS A 425 -7.94 11.05 16.52
CA HIS A 425 -7.40 11.03 17.88
C HIS A 425 -7.25 9.62 18.48
N LEU A 426 -7.62 8.57 17.75
CA LEU A 426 -7.57 7.20 18.26
C LEU A 426 -6.12 6.69 18.31
N PRO A 427 -5.71 6.02 19.39
CA PRO A 427 -4.36 5.49 19.50
C PRO A 427 -4.17 4.27 18.60
N THR A 428 -3.13 4.29 17.78
CA THR A 428 -2.61 3.13 17.04
C THR A 428 -1.94 2.09 17.94
N GLY A 429 -1.50 2.50 19.13
CA GLY A 429 -0.66 1.70 20.03
C GLY A 429 0.80 1.55 19.55
N ASP A 430 1.17 2.16 18.43
CA ASP A 430 2.51 2.11 17.82
C ASP A 430 3.26 3.42 18.09
N THR A 431 4.45 3.33 18.70
CA THR A 431 5.29 4.50 19.01
C THR A 431 5.95 5.12 17.78
N ASN A 432 6.04 4.40 16.65
CA ASN A 432 6.59 4.91 15.40
C ASN A 432 5.50 5.54 14.52
N THR A 433 4.23 5.23 14.79
CA THR A 433 3.07 5.69 14.02
C THR A 433 2.01 6.33 14.92
N PRO A 434 2.29 7.49 15.55
CA PRO A 434 1.28 8.30 16.22
C PRO A 434 0.20 8.80 15.25
N ALA A 435 -1.00 9.08 15.75
CA ALA A 435 -2.18 9.32 14.92
C ALA A 435 -2.08 10.54 13.99
N ASN A 436 -1.30 11.57 14.36
CA ASN A 436 -1.04 12.73 13.50
C ASN A 436 -0.32 12.39 12.19
N HIS A 437 0.39 11.25 12.11
CA HIS A 437 0.93 10.75 10.84
C HIS A 437 -0.17 10.42 9.83
N PHE A 438 -1.36 10.06 10.30
CA PHE A 438 -2.52 9.87 9.43
C PHE A 438 -3.17 11.19 9.04
N THR A 439 -3.24 12.21 9.91
CA THR A 439 -3.72 13.56 9.53
C THR A 439 -2.89 14.15 8.37
N ILE A 440 -1.56 14.04 8.46
CA ILE A 440 -0.63 14.46 7.38
C ILE A 440 -0.88 13.65 6.09
N LEU A 441 -1.08 12.34 6.23
CA LEU A 441 -1.34 11.46 5.08
C LEU A 441 -2.73 11.70 4.45
N ALA A 442 -3.74 12.06 5.25
CA ALA A 442 -5.08 12.45 4.78
C ALA A 442 -4.99 13.65 3.84
N ASP A 443 -4.26 14.69 4.27
CA ASP A 443 -4.05 15.89 3.49
C ASP A 443 -3.21 15.60 2.23
N ALA A 444 -2.21 14.72 2.32
CA ALA A 444 -1.46 14.25 1.15
C ALA A 444 -2.36 13.52 0.13
N TYR A 445 -3.21 12.58 0.55
CA TYR A 445 -4.19 11.93 -0.34
C TYR A 445 -5.17 12.94 -0.95
N ARG A 446 -5.70 13.89 -0.17
CA ARG A 446 -6.59 14.98 -0.63
C ARG A 446 -5.92 15.84 -1.71
N CYS A 447 -4.67 16.23 -1.48
CA CYS A 447 -3.88 17.03 -2.42
C CYS A 447 -3.55 16.26 -3.71
N VAL A 448 -3.12 15.00 -3.61
CA VAL A 448 -2.84 14.15 -4.78
C VAL A 448 -4.11 13.88 -5.58
N ALA A 449 -5.25 13.64 -4.92
CA ALA A 449 -6.55 13.45 -5.56
C ALA A 449 -6.97 14.67 -6.39
N LEU A 450 -6.86 15.88 -5.83
CA LEU A 450 -7.07 17.13 -6.56
C LEU A 450 -6.08 17.30 -7.72
N LEU A 451 -4.80 16.99 -7.51
CA LEU A 451 -3.77 17.02 -8.56
C LEU A 451 -4.11 16.08 -9.74
N GLN A 452 -4.71 14.91 -9.48
CA GLN A 452 -5.15 14.00 -10.55
C GLN A 452 -6.34 14.58 -11.33
N ILE A 453 -7.31 15.22 -10.66
CA ILE A 453 -8.41 15.92 -11.33
C ILE A 453 -7.87 17.04 -12.23
N TYR A 454 -6.88 17.81 -11.76
CA TYR A 454 -6.29 18.93 -12.50
C TYR A 454 -5.37 18.54 -13.66
N HIS A 455 -4.98 17.26 -13.76
CA HIS A 455 -4.34 16.67 -14.94
C HIS A 455 -5.38 16.11 -15.91
N ALA A 456 -6.32 15.29 -15.45
CA ALA A 456 -7.30 14.63 -16.32
C ALA A 456 -8.40 15.56 -16.84
N PHE A 457 -8.73 16.64 -16.12
CA PHE A 457 -9.80 17.57 -16.43
C PHE A 457 -9.35 19.04 -16.28
N PRO A 458 -8.34 19.51 -17.06
CA PRO A 458 -7.65 20.79 -16.83
C PRO A 458 -8.56 22.02 -16.90
N ALA A 459 -9.67 21.95 -17.63
CA ALA A 459 -10.69 23.01 -17.68
C ALA A 459 -11.32 23.34 -16.30
N ILE A 460 -11.34 22.39 -15.36
CA ILE A 460 -11.80 22.61 -13.99
C ILE A 460 -10.86 23.57 -13.26
N LEU A 461 -9.54 23.34 -13.35
CA LEU A 461 -8.53 24.24 -12.76
C LEU A 461 -8.56 25.63 -13.40
N VAL A 462 -8.72 25.71 -14.72
CA VAL A 462 -8.84 27.01 -15.44
C VAL A 462 -10.05 27.80 -14.92
N SER A 463 -11.22 27.17 -14.82
CA SER A 463 -12.44 27.78 -14.28
C SER A 463 -12.26 28.27 -12.83
N ARG A 464 -11.60 27.47 -11.99
CA ARG A 464 -11.29 27.83 -10.59
C ARG A 464 -10.39 29.06 -10.49
N LEU A 465 -9.29 29.08 -11.24
CA LEU A 465 -8.33 30.20 -11.22
C LEU A 465 -8.97 31.50 -11.73
N GLN A 466 -9.79 31.42 -12.79
CA GLN A 466 -10.57 32.57 -13.28
C GLN A 466 -11.55 33.09 -12.23
N THR A 467 -12.29 32.20 -11.56
CA THR A 467 -13.26 32.56 -10.51
C THR A 467 -12.58 33.23 -9.31
N GLN A 468 -11.43 32.71 -8.88
CA GLN A 468 -10.64 33.31 -7.78
C GLN A 468 -10.07 34.68 -8.16
N GLN A 469 -9.64 34.89 -9.41
CA GLN A 469 -9.16 36.18 -9.89
C GLN A 469 -10.28 37.25 -9.86
N HIS A 470 -11.51 36.90 -10.23
CA HIS A 470 -12.65 37.82 -10.16
C HIS A 470 -12.99 38.17 -8.70
N HIS A 471 -13.10 37.17 -7.83
CA HIS A 471 -13.46 37.39 -6.43
C HIS A 471 -12.45 38.29 -5.67
N ASN A 472 -11.15 38.10 -5.93
CA ASN A 472 -10.10 38.95 -5.38
C ASN A 472 -10.12 40.39 -5.93
N HIS A 473 -10.75 40.65 -7.08
CA HIS A 473 -10.89 42.00 -7.64
C HIS A 473 -12.09 42.75 -7.04
N ASP A 474 -13.23 42.06 -6.88
CA ASP A 474 -14.48 42.68 -6.43
C ASP A 474 -14.54 42.90 -4.91
N HIS A 475 -14.00 41.98 -4.09
CA HIS A 475 -14.15 42.00 -2.63
C HIS A 475 -12.85 41.65 -1.85
N PRO A 476 -11.89 42.59 -1.74
CA PRO A 476 -10.58 42.33 -1.11
C PRO A 476 -10.60 42.16 0.43
N GLU A 477 -11.67 42.54 1.13
CA GLU A 477 -11.69 42.64 2.61
C GLU A 477 -12.58 41.62 3.34
N THR A 478 -13.31 40.74 2.62
CA THR A 478 -14.37 39.89 3.23
C THR A 478 -14.21 38.38 3.03
N ASN A 479 -12.98 37.86 2.92
CA ASN A 479 -12.70 36.42 2.91
C ASN A 479 -12.79 35.80 4.33
N THR A 480 -14.00 35.65 4.87
CA THR A 480 -14.21 34.89 6.13
C THR A 480 -14.08 33.39 5.95
N ASN A 481 -14.22 32.90 4.70
CA ASN A 481 -13.95 31.52 4.33
C ASN A 481 -12.52 31.43 3.81
N ALA A 482 -11.58 31.01 4.65
CA ALA A 482 -10.20 30.79 4.21
C ALA A 482 -10.18 29.74 3.09
N PRO A 483 -9.57 30.01 1.91
CA PRO A 483 -9.48 29.02 0.86
C PRO A 483 -8.60 27.84 1.32
N PRO A 484 -8.89 26.59 0.92
CA PRO A 484 -8.23 25.38 1.44
C PRO A 484 -6.74 25.23 1.06
N PHE A 485 -6.19 26.20 0.31
CA PHE A 485 -4.76 26.35 -0.01
C PHE A 485 -4.38 27.84 0.06
N PRO A 486 -4.33 28.46 1.25
CA PRO A 486 -4.19 29.91 1.39
C PRO A 486 -2.82 30.44 0.92
N PHE A 487 -1.82 29.54 0.83
CA PHE A 487 -0.49 29.83 0.28
C PHE A 487 -0.45 29.82 -1.26
N LEU A 488 -1.49 29.31 -1.95
CA LEU A 488 -1.60 29.32 -3.41
C LEU A 488 -2.45 30.48 -3.95
N THR A 489 -3.36 31.02 -3.14
CA THR A 489 -4.32 32.06 -3.55
C THR A 489 -3.76 33.49 -3.57
N THR A 490 -2.51 33.68 -3.13
CA THR A 490 -1.82 34.99 -3.11
C THR A 490 -1.08 35.31 -4.42
N LEU A 491 -1.04 34.38 -5.37
CA LEU A 491 -0.29 34.50 -6.62
C LEU A 491 -1.19 34.27 -7.84
N THR A 492 -1.01 35.07 -8.90
CA THR A 492 -1.64 34.84 -10.21
C THR A 492 -0.90 33.73 -10.96
N LEU A 493 -1.11 32.48 -10.54
CA LEU A 493 -0.45 31.31 -11.11
C LEU A 493 -1.10 30.86 -12.42
N THR A 494 -0.29 30.35 -13.35
CA THR A 494 -0.80 29.55 -14.47
C THR A 494 -1.26 28.16 -13.98
N PRO A 495 -2.12 27.42 -14.70
CA PRO A 495 -2.53 26.07 -14.31
C PRO A 495 -1.35 25.13 -14.07
N ARG A 496 -0.31 25.20 -14.93
CA ARG A 496 0.95 24.45 -14.78
C ARG A 496 1.70 24.80 -13.50
N GLN A 497 1.82 26.10 -13.20
CA GLN A 497 2.44 26.56 -11.96
C GLN A 497 1.64 26.11 -10.72
N PHE A 498 0.31 26.16 -10.76
CA PHE A 498 -0.54 25.69 -9.66
C PHE A 498 -0.32 24.20 -9.38
N ARG A 499 -0.35 23.34 -10.41
CA ARG A 499 -0.04 21.91 -10.27
C ARG A 499 1.35 21.67 -9.67
N ARG A 500 2.38 22.40 -10.13
CA ARG A 500 3.75 22.28 -9.59
C ARG A 500 3.85 22.68 -8.12
N HIS A 501 3.17 23.76 -7.68
CA HIS A 501 3.17 24.15 -6.27
C HIS A 501 2.38 23.18 -5.38
N LEU A 502 1.25 22.64 -5.87
CA LEU A 502 0.49 21.60 -5.18
C LEU A 502 1.34 20.31 -5.01
N ALA A 503 2.07 19.93 -6.06
CA ALA A 503 3.01 18.80 -6.01
C ALA A 503 4.16 19.01 -5.02
N LEU A 504 4.77 20.20 -5.00
CA LEU A 504 5.80 20.54 -4.00
C LEU A 504 5.24 20.53 -2.56
N HIS A 505 3.98 20.92 -2.37
CA HIS A 505 3.30 20.82 -1.07
C HIS A 505 3.06 19.36 -0.65
N ILE A 506 2.65 18.48 -1.56
CA ILE A 506 2.52 17.03 -1.30
C ILE A 506 3.86 16.44 -0.84
N ILE A 507 4.96 16.75 -1.54
CA ILE A 507 6.29 16.29 -1.14
C ILE A 507 6.67 16.83 0.24
N ALA A 508 6.45 18.12 0.52
CA ALA A 508 6.71 18.72 1.83
C ALA A 508 5.89 18.06 2.96
N LEU A 509 4.63 17.67 2.72
CA LEU A 509 3.84 16.88 3.66
C LEU A 509 4.49 15.51 3.92
N LEU A 510 4.86 14.79 2.87
CA LEU A 510 5.49 13.46 2.97
C LEU A 510 6.88 13.49 3.64
N GLU A 511 7.66 14.57 3.46
CA GLU A 511 8.93 14.78 4.15
C GLU A 511 8.77 14.91 5.68
N THR A 512 7.65 15.44 6.18
CA THR A 512 7.40 15.50 7.64
C THR A 512 7.18 14.13 8.29
N LEU A 513 6.80 13.11 7.49
CA LEU A 513 6.61 11.74 7.98
C LEU A 513 7.96 11.01 8.08
N PRO A 514 8.35 10.46 9.25
CA PRO A 514 9.55 9.64 9.36
C PRO A 514 9.47 8.37 8.50
N VAL A 515 10.58 7.96 7.87
CA VAL A 515 10.69 6.69 7.12
C VAL A 515 10.49 5.44 7.98
N THR A 516 10.56 5.59 9.30
CA THR A 516 10.26 4.56 10.31
C THR A 516 8.77 4.42 10.63
N SER A 517 7.92 5.34 10.18
CA SER A 517 6.46 5.28 10.36
C SER A 517 5.85 4.15 9.53
N GLY A 518 4.89 3.41 10.08
CA GLY A 518 4.16 2.36 9.33
C GLY A 518 3.40 2.91 8.12
N THR A 519 2.99 4.19 8.16
CA THR A 519 2.36 4.90 7.03
C THR A 519 3.21 4.91 5.75
N ARG A 520 4.50 4.55 5.81
CA ARG A 520 5.37 4.31 4.64
C ARG A 520 4.76 3.42 3.56
N VAL A 521 3.96 2.42 3.94
CA VAL A 521 3.32 1.48 2.97
C VAL A 521 2.29 2.17 2.07
N MET A 522 1.70 3.28 2.54
CA MET A 522 0.66 4.04 1.82
C MET A 522 1.24 5.14 0.91
N GLN A 523 2.56 5.33 0.91
CA GLN A 523 3.22 6.43 0.20
C GLN A 523 3.61 6.16 -1.28
N PRO A 524 3.91 4.93 -1.76
CA PRO A 524 4.37 4.71 -3.13
C PRO A 524 3.40 5.25 -4.20
N VAL A 525 2.09 5.04 -4.02
CA VAL A 525 1.05 5.57 -4.93
C VAL A 525 0.99 7.10 -4.95
N LEU A 526 1.31 7.77 -3.83
CA LEU A 526 1.32 9.24 -3.74
C LEU A 526 2.52 9.83 -4.48
N LEU A 527 3.70 9.23 -4.35
CA LEU A 527 4.91 9.64 -5.08
C LEU A 527 4.72 9.46 -6.59
N ALA A 528 4.31 8.26 -7.02
CA ALA A 528 4.02 7.94 -8.42
C ALA A 528 3.02 8.92 -9.06
N ALA A 529 1.93 9.23 -8.35
CA ALA A 529 0.90 10.14 -8.82
C ALA A 529 1.28 11.64 -8.77
N THR A 530 2.38 11.99 -8.08
CA THR A 530 2.89 13.37 -7.96
C THR A 530 4.02 13.65 -8.96
N ALA A 531 4.83 12.63 -9.30
CA ALA A 531 6.05 12.75 -10.10
C ALA A 531 5.91 13.56 -11.40
N GLY A 532 4.83 13.39 -12.16
CA GLY A 532 4.57 14.11 -13.43
C GLY A 532 4.36 15.62 -13.29
N SER A 533 4.20 16.12 -12.06
CA SER A 533 4.06 17.55 -11.76
C SER A 533 5.36 18.17 -11.19
N LEU A 534 6.37 17.34 -10.89
CA LEU A 534 7.64 17.76 -10.32
C LEU A 534 8.67 18.11 -11.42
N VAL A 535 8.25 18.76 -12.50
CA VAL A 535 9.10 19.02 -13.67
C VAL A 535 10.15 20.11 -13.39
N PHE A 536 11.33 19.99 -14.00
CA PHE A 536 12.40 20.99 -13.93
C PHE A 536 12.07 22.27 -14.73
N SER A 537 11.50 23.28 -14.06
CA SER A 537 11.75 24.67 -14.50
C SER A 537 13.11 25.10 -13.95
N ARG A 538 14.03 25.54 -14.82
CA ARG A 538 15.43 25.91 -14.48
C ARG A 538 15.50 26.82 -13.24
N GLY A 539 15.88 26.26 -12.08
CA GLY A 539 16.05 27.01 -10.84
C GLY A 539 15.86 26.22 -9.54
N THR A 540 14.97 25.21 -9.49
CA THR A 540 14.65 24.48 -8.25
C THR A 540 14.59 22.95 -8.43
N PRO A 541 15.69 22.21 -8.17
CA PRO A 541 15.73 20.75 -8.27
C PRO A 541 15.10 20.02 -7.05
N LEU A 542 14.71 20.77 -6.01
CA LEU A 542 14.35 20.26 -4.69
C LEU A 542 13.26 19.17 -4.71
N GLY A 543 12.17 19.39 -5.46
CA GLY A 543 11.04 18.44 -5.50
C GLY A 543 11.40 17.08 -6.09
N VAL A 544 12.15 17.06 -7.20
CA VAL A 544 12.62 15.81 -7.84
C VAL A 544 13.60 15.08 -6.92
N ALA A 545 14.53 15.81 -6.30
CA ALA A 545 15.52 15.24 -5.39
C ALA A 545 14.86 14.62 -4.14
N ALA A 546 13.85 15.29 -3.57
CA ALA A 546 13.11 14.81 -2.41
C ALA A 546 12.24 13.58 -2.73
N ASP A 547 11.48 13.60 -3.83
CA ASP A 547 10.67 12.46 -4.28
C ASP A 547 11.55 11.23 -4.59
N ALA A 548 12.65 11.43 -5.32
CA ALA A 548 13.62 10.37 -5.63
C ALA A 548 14.29 9.79 -4.38
N ALA A 549 14.71 10.65 -3.44
CA ALA A 549 15.30 10.20 -2.17
C ALA A 549 14.28 9.42 -1.32
N ARG A 550 13.03 9.90 -1.25
CA ARG A 550 11.96 9.24 -0.51
C ARG A 550 11.62 7.88 -1.10
N LEU A 551 11.51 7.78 -2.42
CA LEU A 551 11.26 6.51 -3.10
C LEU A 551 12.44 5.53 -2.94
N ALA A 552 13.68 6.03 -2.95
CA ALA A 552 14.87 5.22 -2.67
C ALA A 552 14.87 4.67 -1.23
N ASP A 553 14.50 5.46 -0.22
CA ASP A 553 14.34 4.99 1.16
C ASP A 553 13.23 3.94 1.29
N LEU A 554 12.06 4.15 0.66
CA LEU A 554 10.98 3.16 0.63
C LEU A 554 11.42 1.85 -0.02
N THR A 555 12.20 1.90 -1.11
CA THR A 555 12.73 0.72 -1.83
C THR A 555 13.69 -0.12 -0.98
N ARG A 556 14.23 0.42 0.12
CA ARG A 556 15.10 -0.29 1.08
C ARG A 556 14.34 -0.91 2.25
N ILE A 557 13.05 -0.59 2.39
CA ILE A 557 12.24 -0.88 3.58
C ILE A 557 10.98 -1.69 3.21
N LEU A 558 10.47 -1.52 1.99
CA LEU A 558 9.35 -2.27 1.41
C LEU A 558 9.88 -3.34 0.42
N PRO A 559 9.04 -4.30 0.00
CA PRO A 559 9.43 -5.34 -0.97
C PRO A 559 9.89 -4.71 -2.28
N ARG A 560 11.04 -5.15 -2.80
CA ARG A 560 11.68 -4.48 -3.94
C ARG A 560 10.93 -4.59 -5.28
N PRO A 561 10.41 -5.75 -5.73
CA PRO A 561 9.86 -5.87 -7.08
C PRO A 561 8.74 -4.89 -7.49
N PRO A 562 7.77 -4.51 -6.62
CA PRO A 562 6.82 -3.44 -6.95
C PRO A 562 7.48 -2.05 -6.89
N LEU A 563 8.32 -1.77 -5.88
CA LEU A 563 9.00 -0.48 -5.72
C LEU A 563 10.00 -0.18 -6.85
N GLU A 564 10.66 -1.21 -7.40
CA GLU A 564 11.53 -1.11 -8.58
C GLU A 564 10.73 -0.65 -9.82
N ARG A 565 9.51 -1.18 -10.03
CA ARG A 565 8.59 -0.75 -11.11
C ARG A 565 8.04 0.66 -10.90
N VAL A 566 7.72 1.05 -9.66
CA VAL A 566 7.39 2.45 -9.32
C VAL A 566 8.59 3.37 -9.63
N GLY A 567 9.81 2.92 -9.33
CA GLY A 567 11.05 3.62 -9.69
C GLY A 567 11.27 3.77 -11.19
N ASP A 568 10.99 2.72 -11.98
CA ASP A 568 11.06 2.79 -13.45
C ASP A 568 10.03 3.77 -14.02
N LEU A 569 8.81 3.75 -13.48
CA LEU A 569 7.72 4.64 -13.86
C LEU A 569 8.06 6.10 -13.58
N VAL A 570 8.48 6.43 -12.36
CA VAL A 570 8.86 7.80 -11.97
C VAL A 570 10.05 8.30 -12.81
N ARG A 571 11.06 7.45 -13.05
CA ARG A 571 12.20 7.78 -13.91
C ARG A 571 11.79 8.04 -15.37
N GLU A 572 10.89 7.24 -15.94
CA GLU A 572 10.39 7.46 -17.30
C GLU A 572 9.53 8.72 -17.41
N VAL A 573 8.69 9.02 -16.41
CA VAL A 573 7.88 10.25 -16.35
C VAL A 573 8.77 11.48 -16.40
N TRP A 574 9.83 11.53 -15.59
CA TRP A 574 10.81 12.64 -15.65
C TRP A 574 11.61 12.64 -16.97
N ARG A 575 12.03 11.48 -17.47
CA ARG A 575 12.72 11.36 -18.77
C ARG A 575 11.88 11.87 -19.95
N ARG A 576 10.54 11.82 -19.86
CA ARG A 576 9.63 12.46 -20.83
C ARG A 576 9.53 13.97 -20.60
N ALA A 577 9.36 14.39 -19.35
CA ALA A 577 9.25 15.80 -19.00
C ALA A 577 10.52 16.64 -19.28
N ASP A 578 11.70 16.02 -19.19
CA ASP A 578 13.00 16.60 -19.56
C ASP A 578 13.33 16.43 -21.06
N GLY A 579 12.57 15.60 -21.77
CA GLY A 579 12.72 15.35 -23.21
C GLY A 579 11.86 16.25 -24.10
N GLY A 580 10.95 17.03 -23.50
CA GLY A 580 10.21 18.10 -24.17
C GLY A 580 11.14 19.21 -24.66
N GLY A 581 10.95 19.65 -25.90
CA GLY A 581 11.84 20.62 -26.54
C GLY A 581 11.42 22.05 -26.25
N GLU A 582 12.34 23.01 -26.41
CA GLU A 582 11.99 24.44 -26.42
C GLU A 582 11.28 24.85 -27.73
N GLN A 583 10.14 24.22 -28.03
CA GLN A 583 9.17 24.70 -29.02
C GLN A 583 8.05 25.45 -28.28
N GLU A 584 7.72 26.65 -28.77
CA GLU A 584 6.75 27.55 -28.13
C GLU A 584 5.29 27.10 -28.39
N GLY A 585 4.90 26.01 -27.72
CA GLY A 585 3.56 25.44 -27.70
C GLY A 585 3.24 24.82 -26.33
N GLU A 586 1.98 24.45 -26.12
CA GLU A 586 1.53 23.82 -24.89
C GLU A 586 1.90 22.32 -24.87
N GLU A 587 3.19 22.00 -24.66
CA GLU A 587 3.62 20.62 -24.42
C GLU A 587 2.90 20.03 -23.19
N GLU A 588 2.13 18.97 -23.41
CA GLU A 588 1.31 18.31 -22.40
C GLU A 588 2.19 17.56 -21.38
N GLU A 589 2.00 17.83 -20.08
CA GLU A 589 2.82 17.23 -19.03
C GLU A 589 2.58 15.71 -18.97
N ALA A 590 3.65 14.91 -19.02
CA ALA A 590 3.58 13.47 -19.13
C ALA A 590 2.82 12.83 -17.96
N PHE A 591 1.54 12.50 -18.18
CA PHE A 591 0.66 11.97 -17.16
C PHE A 591 1.02 10.51 -16.81
N TRP A 592 1.27 10.25 -15.53
CA TRP A 592 1.91 9.02 -15.07
C TRP A 592 1.13 7.74 -15.42
N LEU A 593 -0.21 7.78 -15.44
CA LEU A 593 -1.01 6.62 -15.83
C LEU A 593 -0.83 6.25 -17.30
N ASP A 594 -0.76 7.24 -18.19
CA ASP A 594 -0.58 7.02 -19.61
C ASP A 594 0.83 6.45 -19.86
N VAL A 595 1.85 6.99 -19.19
CA VAL A 595 3.23 6.45 -19.18
C VAL A 595 3.30 5.01 -18.64
N MET A 596 2.58 4.71 -17.55
CA MET A 596 2.54 3.39 -16.93
C MET A 596 1.97 2.33 -17.89
N MET A 597 0.87 2.65 -18.56
CA MET A 597 0.21 1.75 -19.53
C MET A 597 1.07 1.55 -20.79
N GLU A 598 1.64 2.62 -21.34
CA GLU A 598 2.53 2.54 -22.51
C GLU A 598 3.79 1.68 -22.27
N ARG A 599 4.35 1.75 -21.05
CA ARG A 599 5.56 1.01 -20.68
C ARG A 599 5.29 -0.37 -20.06
N ARG A 600 4.03 -0.74 -19.82
CA ARG A 600 3.63 -1.94 -19.06
C ARG A 600 4.28 -2.00 -17.67
N LEU A 601 4.21 -0.89 -16.93
CA LEU A 601 4.79 -0.69 -15.59
C LEU A 601 3.78 -0.81 -14.45
N GLU A 602 2.59 -1.38 -14.71
CA GLU A 602 1.55 -1.63 -13.72
C GLU A 602 2.09 -2.45 -12.54
N THR A 603 1.79 -2.00 -11.32
CA THR A 603 2.13 -2.72 -10.09
C THR A 603 1.21 -2.29 -8.94
N ILE A 604 1.02 -3.13 -7.93
CA ILE A 604 0.27 -2.72 -6.72
C ILE A 604 1.20 -1.85 -5.86
N MET A 605 0.78 -0.62 -5.60
CA MET A 605 1.61 0.45 -5.01
C MET A 605 1.38 0.63 -3.50
N GLY A 606 1.34 -0.49 -2.76
CA GLY A 606 1.15 -0.55 -1.31
C GLY A 606 0.96 -1.96 -0.79
#